data_AF-A9L188-F1
#
_entry.id   AF-A9L188-F1
#
_cell.length_a   1.000
_cell.length_b   1.000
_cell.length_c   1.000
_cell.angle_alpha   90.00
_cell.angle_beta   90.00
_cell.angle_gamma   90.00
#
_symmetry.space_group_name_H-M   'P 1'
#
loop_
_entity.id
_entity.type
_entity.pdbx_description
1 polymer ?
#
loop_
_entity_poly.entity_id
_entity_poly.type
_entity_poly.pdbx_seq_one_letter_code
_entity_poly.pdbx_strand_id
1 'polypeptide(L)'
;MQIDVPLVNEAQIGTRLNAAIENDRRGEFALLLSLLSVDARDMAQFQWQNELDMAQKLQRQFELPPQQSLMADLSCAEPVVDNSSIFMAQGPRAFQLQQALRPEALVIRGGESVAMAEALSNCDHVTQLRQRGQLSAPKVEIMHFADQLAIQRNLVPLLASA
;
A
#
# COMPACT_ATOMS: atom_id res chain seq x y z
N MET A 1 22.29 17.06 -23.78
CA MET A 1 22.09 16.62 -22.39
C MET A 1 20.91 17.39 -21.83
N GLN A 2 19.76 16.74 -21.66
CA GLN A 2 18.67 17.26 -20.84
C GLN A 2 18.87 16.71 -19.43
N ILE A 3 19.16 17.59 -18.49
CA ILE A 3 19.17 17.26 -17.06
C ILE A 3 17.83 17.79 -16.55
N ASP A 4 16.83 16.91 -16.45
CA ASP A 4 15.45 17.29 -16.12
C ASP A 4 15.24 17.57 -14.61
N VAL A 5 16.29 17.45 -13.79
CA VAL A 5 16.23 17.61 -12.33
C VAL A 5 17.39 18.49 -11.86
N PRO A 6 17.15 19.55 -11.05
CA PRO A 6 18.24 20.32 -10.44
C PRO A 6 19.09 19.40 -9.56
N LEU A 7 20.39 19.30 -9.87
CA LEU A 7 21.35 18.49 -9.13
C LEU A 7 21.66 19.16 -7.79
N VAL A 8 21.30 18.49 -6.69
CA VAL A 8 21.50 19.01 -5.32
C VAL A 8 22.79 18.47 -4.72
N ASN A 9 23.09 17.18 -4.91
CA ASN A 9 24.27 16.54 -4.33
C ASN A 9 24.95 15.54 -5.27
N GLU A 10 26.17 15.13 -4.93
CA GLU A 10 26.95 14.15 -5.69
C GLU A 10 26.30 12.76 -5.73
N ALA A 11 25.53 12.40 -4.70
CA ALA A 11 24.83 11.10 -4.64
C ALA A 11 23.81 10.94 -5.78
N GLN A 12 23.22 12.04 -6.27
CA GLN A 12 22.32 12.03 -7.44
C GLN A 12 23.07 11.82 -8.77
N ILE A 13 24.36 12.15 -8.82
CA ILE A 13 25.22 11.98 -10.00
C ILE A 13 25.74 10.53 -10.09
N GLY A 14 25.86 9.83 -8.95
CA GLY A 14 26.25 8.43 -8.88
C GLY A 14 27.63 8.19 -9.51
N THR A 15 27.71 7.29 -10.48
CA THR A 15 28.98 6.94 -11.16
C THR A 15 29.32 7.83 -12.36
N ARG A 16 28.43 8.76 -12.76
CA ARG A 16 28.64 9.58 -13.97
C ARG A 16 29.83 10.51 -13.87
N LEU A 17 30.10 11.04 -12.67
CA LEU A 17 31.28 11.88 -12.43
C LEU A 17 32.58 11.08 -12.66
N ASN A 18 32.63 9.85 -12.13
CA ASN A 18 33.77 8.93 -12.33
C ASN A 18 33.92 8.53 -13.80
N ALA A 19 32.82 8.19 -14.47
CA ALA A 19 32.83 7.84 -15.88
C ALA A 19 33.33 9.01 -16.76
N ALA A 20 33.04 10.27 -16.41
CA ALA A 20 33.54 11.43 -17.14
C ALA A 20 35.08 11.58 -17.00
N ILE A 21 35.64 11.22 -15.85
CA ILE A 21 37.09 11.19 -15.61
C ILE A 21 37.73 10.04 -16.39
N GLU A 22 37.17 8.83 -16.30
CA GLU A 22 37.68 7.63 -16.98
C GLU A 22 37.71 7.78 -18.51
N ASN A 23 36.77 8.53 -19.08
CA ASN A 23 36.66 8.76 -20.52
C ASN A 23 37.31 10.09 -21.00
N ASP A 24 38.11 10.75 -20.16
CA ASP A 24 38.81 12.04 -20.42
C ASP A 24 37.88 13.17 -20.93
N ARG A 25 36.61 13.16 -20.49
CA ARG A 25 35.59 14.16 -20.87
C ARG A 25 35.58 15.34 -19.91
N ARG A 26 36.67 16.11 -19.94
CA ARG A 26 36.90 17.23 -18.99
C ARG A 26 35.81 18.29 -19.01
N GLY A 27 35.19 18.55 -20.17
CA GLY A 27 34.09 19.51 -20.31
C GLY A 27 32.81 19.04 -19.62
N GLU A 28 32.49 17.75 -19.73
CA GLU A 28 31.33 17.13 -19.05
C GLU A 28 31.55 17.10 -17.54
N PHE A 29 32.77 16.77 -17.10
CA PHE A 29 33.16 16.83 -15.69
C PHE A 29 33.02 18.24 -15.10
N ALA A 30 33.59 19.26 -15.75
CA ALA A 30 33.53 20.64 -15.26
C ALA A 30 32.09 21.16 -15.20
N LEU A 31 31.24 20.77 -16.16
CA LEU A 31 29.83 21.14 -16.18
C LEU A 31 29.06 20.47 -15.05
N LEU A 32 29.23 19.15 -14.83
CA LEU A 32 28.62 18.43 -13.71
C LEU A 32 29.01 19.03 -12.36
N LEU A 33 30.29 19.42 -12.21
CA LEU A 33 30.79 20.04 -10.99
C LEU A 33 30.22 21.45 -10.76
N SER A 34 29.97 22.21 -11.83
CA SER A 34 29.34 23.54 -11.76
C SER A 34 27.85 23.52 -11.43
N LEU A 35 27.18 22.39 -11.66
CA LEU A 35 25.75 22.20 -11.38
C LEU A 35 25.49 21.72 -9.95
N LEU A 36 26.52 21.30 -9.21
CA LEU A 36 26.37 20.90 -7.81
C LEU A 36 26.05 22.11 -6.92
N SER A 37 25.19 21.91 -5.92
CA SER A 37 24.90 22.94 -4.93
C SER A 37 26.17 23.30 -4.13
N VAL A 38 26.42 24.60 -3.97
CA VAL A 38 27.51 25.14 -3.15
C VAL A 38 27.06 25.31 -1.68
N ASP A 39 25.78 25.14 -1.39
CA ASP A 39 25.25 25.25 -0.03
C ASP A 39 25.73 24.07 0.81
N ALA A 40 26.39 24.37 1.93
CA ALA A 40 26.88 23.36 2.86
C ALA A 40 25.74 22.47 3.40
N ARG A 41 24.50 22.98 3.48
CA ARG A 41 23.34 22.20 3.97
C ARG A 41 22.94 21.07 3.04
N ASP A 42 23.26 21.19 1.76
CA ASP A 42 22.92 20.21 0.72
C ASP A 42 23.97 19.10 0.60
N MET A 43 25.12 19.25 1.26
CA MET A 43 26.17 18.23 1.23
C MET A 43 25.70 16.97 1.96
N ALA A 44 25.97 15.80 1.37
CA ALA A 44 25.54 14.50 1.89
C ALA A 44 25.99 14.23 3.34
N GLN A 45 27.11 14.80 3.78
CA GLN A 45 27.62 14.69 5.15
C GLN A 45 26.74 15.36 6.22
N PHE A 46 25.86 16.28 5.82
CA PHE A 46 24.93 16.98 6.72
C PHE A 46 23.47 16.59 6.50
N GLN A 47 23.19 15.65 5.58
CA GLN A 47 21.89 15.02 5.46
C GLN A 47 21.79 13.92 6.52
N TRP A 48 21.49 14.32 7.76
CA TRP A 48 21.17 13.38 8.82
C TRP A 48 19.96 12.55 8.36
N GLN A 49 20.07 11.21 8.47
CA GLN A 49 18.94 10.31 8.22
C GLN A 49 17.72 10.87 8.96
N ASN A 50 16.60 11.03 8.25
CA ASN A 50 15.32 11.53 8.78
C ASN A 50 15.23 11.19 10.25
N GLU A 51 15.24 12.22 11.11
CA GLU A 51 15.32 12.03 12.54
C GLU A 51 14.24 11.02 12.94
N LEU A 52 14.69 9.80 13.29
CA LEU A 52 13.80 8.85 13.93
C LEU A 52 13.17 9.58 15.10
N ASP A 53 11.84 9.52 15.18
CA ASP A 53 11.11 10.07 16.31
C ASP A 53 11.78 9.61 17.61
N MET A 54 11.84 10.47 18.63
CA MET A 54 12.55 10.18 19.87
C MET A 54 12.07 8.86 20.48
N ALA A 55 10.79 8.53 20.31
CA ALA A 55 10.21 7.24 20.69
C ALA A 55 10.89 6.05 19.97
N GLN A 56 11.12 6.14 18.66
CA GLN A 56 11.78 5.08 17.88
C GLN A 56 13.27 4.96 18.22
N LYS A 57 13.94 6.08 18.52
CA LYS A 57 15.34 6.07 19.01
C LYS A 57 15.45 5.35 20.35
N LEU A 58 14.57 5.67 21.30
CA LEU A 58 14.52 5.01 22.61
C LEU A 58 14.14 3.54 22.48
N GLN A 59 13.18 3.20 21.63
CA GLN A 59 12.80 1.81 21.38
C GLN A 59 13.97 0.95 20.89
N ARG A 60 14.78 1.49 19.96
CA ARG A 60 16.00 0.83 19.50
C ARG A 60 17.07 0.74 20.59
N GLN A 61 17.25 1.81 21.38
CA GLN A 61 18.25 1.85 22.44
C GLN A 61 17.97 0.81 23.55
N PHE A 62 16.71 0.61 23.89
CA PHE A 62 16.28 -0.32 24.94
C PHE A 62 15.88 -1.70 24.39
N GLU A 63 16.09 -1.96 23.10
CA GLU A 63 15.71 -3.21 22.42
C GLU A 63 14.25 -3.62 22.71
N LEU A 64 13.36 -2.63 22.79
CA LEU A 64 11.97 -2.85 23.16
C LEU A 64 11.23 -3.55 22.01
N PRO A 65 10.27 -4.44 22.35
CA PRO A 65 9.43 -5.11 21.36
C PRO A 65 8.61 -4.11 20.53
N PRO A 66 8.11 -4.54 19.35
CA PRO A 66 7.32 -3.69 18.49
C PRO A 66 6.07 -3.18 19.22
N GLN A 67 5.63 -1.97 18.87
CA GLN A 67 4.42 -1.38 19.43
C GLN A 67 3.22 -2.28 19.11
N GLN A 68 2.32 -2.43 20.08
CA GLN A 68 1.08 -3.17 19.89
C GLN A 68 0.28 -2.59 18.71
N SER A 69 -0.01 -3.44 17.72
CA SER A 69 -0.85 -3.04 16.59
C SER A 69 -2.28 -2.78 17.07
N LEU A 70 -2.90 -1.72 16.56
CA LEU A 70 -4.30 -1.42 16.86
C LEU A 70 -5.25 -2.37 16.13
N MET A 71 -4.90 -2.75 14.90
CA MET A 71 -5.74 -3.55 14.02
C MET A 71 -4.91 -4.58 13.26
N ALA A 72 -5.38 -5.82 13.25
CA ALA A 72 -4.88 -6.87 12.38
C ALA A 72 -6.00 -7.29 11.42
N ASP A 73 -5.65 -7.44 10.14
CA ASP A 73 -6.56 -7.92 9.11
C ASP A 73 -6.33 -9.41 8.83
N LEU A 74 -7.35 -10.24 9.07
CA LEU A 74 -7.32 -11.68 8.77
C LEU A 74 -7.27 -12.00 7.28
N SER A 75 -7.59 -11.03 6.43
CA SER A 75 -7.56 -11.18 4.97
C SER A 75 -6.14 -11.05 4.42
N CYS A 76 -5.24 -10.45 5.19
CA CYS A 76 -3.83 -10.34 4.85
C CYS A 76 -3.12 -11.66 5.11
N ALA A 77 -2.10 -11.96 4.31
CA ALA A 77 -1.31 -13.18 4.42
C ALA A 77 -0.39 -13.21 5.66
N GLU A 78 -0.32 -12.12 6.43
CA GLU A 78 0.53 -12.04 7.62
C GLU A 78 -0.11 -12.82 8.78
N PRO A 79 0.65 -13.70 9.45
CA PRO A 79 0.14 -14.46 10.57
C PRO A 79 -0.18 -13.51 11.73
N VAL A 80 -1.44 -13.49 12.16
CA VAL A 80 -1.88 -12.76 13.35
C VAL A 80 -1.32 -13.46 14.60
N VAL A 81 -0.79 -12.66 15.52
CA VAL A 81 -0.32 -13.17 16.82
C VAL A 81 -1.54 -13.54 17.67
N ASP A 82 -1.66 -14.80 18.07
CA ASP A 82 -2.71 -15.31 18.95
C ASP A 82 -2.09 -15.77 20.29
N ASN A 83 -2.33 -14.99 21.34
CA ASN A 83 -1.82 -15.29 22.68
C ASN A 83 -2.80 -16.11 23.53
N SER A 84 -3.99 -16.44 23.00
CA SER A 84 -5.01 -17.21 23.73
C SER A 84 -4.54 -18.62 24.08
N SER A 85 -3.78 -19.26 23.18
CA SER A 85 -3.19 -20.59 23.39
C SER A 85 -2.29 -20.64 24.63
N ILE A 86 -1.50 -19.58 24.85
CA ILE A 86 -0.60 -19.45 26.01
C ILE A 86 -1.39 -19.21 27.29
N PHE A 87 -2.47 -18.41 27.21
CA PHE A 87 -3.38 -18.25 28.35
C PHE A 87 -3.99 -19.59 28.78
N MET A 88 -4.45 -20.40 27.81
CA MET A 88 -5.06 -21.71 28.10
C MET A 88 -4.05 -22.72 28.66
N ALA A 89 -2.81 -22.71 28.16
CA ALA A 89 -1.81 -23.68 28.55
C ALA A 89 -1.04 -23.32 29.84
N GLN A 90 -0.72 -22.04 30.04
CA GLN A 90 0.22 -21.57 31.06
C GLN A 90 -0.39 -20.52 32.01
N GLY A 91 -1.64 -20.12 31.79
CA GLY A 91 -2.38 -19.22 32.65
C GLY A 91 -2.06 -17.73 32.45
N PRO A 92 -2.58 -16.88 33.36
CA PRO A 92 -2.64 -15.43 33.14
C PRO A 92 -1.28 -14.73 33.20
N ARG A 93 -0.33 -15.23 34.00
CA ARG A 93 1.00 -14.62 34.11
C ARG A 93 1.85 -14.84 32.86
N ALA A 94 1.78 -16.04 32.30
CA ALA A 94 2.44 -16.35 31.04
C ALA A 94 1.84 -15.53 29.89
N PHE A 95 0.51 -15.38 29.85
CA PHE A 95 -0.16 -14.51 28.90
C PHE A 95 0.32 -13.05 29.00
N GLN A 96 0.39 -12.48 30.21
CA GLN A 96 0.87 -11.10 30.42
C GLN A 96 2.30 -10.91 29.92
N LEU A 97 3.18 -11.86 30.21
CA LEU A 97 4.56 -11.83 29.74
C LEU A 97 4.62 -11.91 28.21
N GLN A 98 3.86 -12.84 27.62
CA GLN A 98 3.83 -13.00 26.17
C GLN A 98 3.28 -11.75 25.49
N GLN A 99 2.20 -11.15 26.01
CA GLN A 99 1.63 -9.92 25.48
C GLN A 99 2.62 -8.76 25.55
N ALA A 100 3.49 -8.72 26.57
CA ALA A 100 4.54 -7.70 26.67
C ALA A 100 5.68 -7.92 25.66
N LEU A 101 6.01 -9.18 25.33
CA LEU A 101 7.09 -9.53 24.38
C LEU A 101 6.63 -9.50 22.91
N ARG A 102 5.43 -10.01 22.64
CA ARG A 102 4.79 -10.14 21.33
C ARG A 102 3.32 -9.77 21.45
N PRO A 103 3.00 -8.46 21.36
CA PRO A 103 1.65 -8.00 21.58
C PRO A 103 0.71 -8.47 20.45
N GLU A 104 -0.38 -9.10 20.83
CA GLU A 104 -1.53 -9.34 19.96
C GLU A 104 -2.24 -8.01 19.64
N ALA A 105 -2.79 -7.89 18.43
CA ALA A 105 -3.50 -6.69 18.02
C ALA A 105 -4.75 -6.44 18.90
N LEU A 106 -5.06 -5.18 19.19
CA LEU A 106 -6.24 -4.86 20.01
C LEU A 106 -7.54 -5.31 19.35
N VAL A 107 -7.59 -5.26 18.03
CA VAL A 107 -8.75 -5.61 17.23
C VAL A 107 -8.30 -6.47 16.06
N ILE A 108 -8.85 -7.68 15.96
CA ILE A 108 -8.67 -8.57 14.82
C ILE A 108 -9.98 -8.56 14.03
N ARG A 109 -9.94 -8.13 12.76
CA ARG A 109 -11.10 -8.09 11.87
C ARG A 109 -10.70 -8.59 10.48
N GLY A 110 -11.67 -8.95 9.66
CA GLY A 110 -11.42 -9.14 8.22
C GLY A 110 -11.43 -7.80 7.47
N GLY A 111 -11.26 -7.86 6.15
CA GLY A 111 -11.28 -6.68 5.28
C GLY A 111 -12.65 -6.03 5.13
N GLU A 112 -13.70 -6.70 5.63
CA GLU A 112 -15.07 -6.22 5.65
C GLU A 112 -15.51 -5.88 7.08
N SER A 113 -16.41 -4.91 7.22
CA SER A 113 -17.02 -4.61 8.51
C SER A 113 -17.84 -5.80 9.02
N VAL A 114 -18.02 -5.91 10.34
CA VAL A 114 -18.78 -7.02 10.95
C VAL A 114 -20.19 -7.15 10.35
N ALA A 115 -20.89 -6.03 10.19
CA ALA A 115 -22.22 -6.02 9.59
C ALA A 115 -22.22 -6.45 8.12
N MET A 116 -21.18 -6.08 7.35
CA MET A 116 -21.05 -6.51 5.96
C MET A 116 -20.73 -8.00 5.86
N ALA A 117 -19.82 -8.50 6.71
CA ALA A 117 -19.51 -9.93 6.78
C ALA A 117 -20.75 -10.76 7.15
N GLU A 118 -21.61 -10.28 8.05
CA GLU A 118 -22.89 -10.91 8.39
C GLU A 118 -23.91 -10.86 7.25
N ALA A 119 -23.98 -9.74 6.52
CA ALA A 119 -24.84 -9.66 5.34
C ALA A 119 -24.37 -10.63 4.24
N LEU A 120 -23.06 -10.70 4.01
CA LEU A 120 -22.47 -11.54 2.96
C LEU A 120 -22.49 -13.03 3.31
N SER A 121 -22.41 -13.40 4.58
CA SER A 121 -22.56 -14.80 4.99
C SER A 121 -23.93 -15.38 4.64
N ASN A 122 -24.95 -14.51 4.56
CA ASN A 122 -26.30 -14.87 4.12
C ASN A 122 -26.48 -14.81 2.59
N CYS A 123 -25.53 -14.26 1.84
CA CYS A 123 -25.58 -14.17 0.39
C CYS A 123 -24.98 -15.39 -0.29
N ASP A 124 -25.44 -15.69 -1.50
CA ASP A 124 -24.84 -16.72 -2.36
C ASP A 124 -23.36 -16.48 -2.64
N HIS A 125 -22.61 -17.57 -2.86
CA HIS A 125 -21.17 -17.51 -3.12
C HIS A 125 -20.81 -16.60 -4.31
N VAL A 126 -21.62 -16.61 -5.37
CA VAL A 126 -21.42 -15.73 -6.54
C VAL A 126 -21.52 -14.26 -6.17
N THR A 127 -22.43 -13.91 -5.27
CA THR A 127 -22.61 -12.54 -4.76
C THR A 127 -21.43 -12.13 -3.89
N GLN A 128 -20.92 -13.04 -3.04
CA GLN A 128 -19.70 -12.80 -2.26
C GLN A 128 -18.48 -12.56 -3.15
N LEU A 129 -18.27 -13.38 -4.20
CA LEU A 129 -17.16 -13.22 -5.15
C LEU A 129 -17.25 -11.91 -5.93
N ARG A 130 -18.46 -11.47 -6.31
CA ARG A 130 -18.68 -10.16 -6.95
C ARG A 130 -18.32 -9.01 -6.00
N GLN A 131 -18.75 -9.09 -4.75
CA GLN A 131 -18.45 -8.06 -3.75
C GLN A 131 -16.93 -7.91 -3.52
N ARG A 132 -16.20 -9.03 -3.54
CA ARG A 132 -14.74 -9.06 -3.44
C ARG A 132 -14.02 -8.64 -4.72
N GLY A 133 -14.76 -8.25 -5.77
CA GLY A 133 -14.20 -7.84 -7.06
C GLY A 133 -13.60 -8.97 -7.90
N GLN A 134 -13.81 -10.23 -7.51
CA GLN A 134 -13.28 -11.41 -8.21
C GLN A 134 -14.15 -11.82 -9.40
N LEU A 135 -15.40 -11.34 -9.44
CA LEU A 135 -16.30 -11.49 -10.58
C LEU A 135 -16.78 -10.11 -11.03
N SER A 136 -16.77 -9.88 -12.34
CA SER A 136 -17.30 -8.65 -12.92
C SER A 136 -18.83 -8.61 -12.75
N ALA A 137 -19.35 -7.43 -12.42
CA ALA A 137 -20.79 -7.19 -12.47
C ALA A 137 -21.26 -7.38 -13.93
N PRO A 138 -22.44 -7.99 -14.15
CA PRO A 138 -23.00 -8.03 -15.49
C PRO A 138 -23.18 -6.60 -15.97
N LYS A 139 -22.53 -6.24 -17.08
CA LYS A 139 -22.80 -4.98 -17.77
C LYS A 139 -24.21 -5.09 -18.32
N VAL A 140 -25.17 -4.52 -17.59
CA VAL A 140 -26.50 -4.32 -18.11
C VAL A 140 -26.37 -3.20 -19.13
N GLU A 141 -26.33 -3.57 -20.41
CA GLU A 141 -26.50 -2.59 -21.48
C GLU A 141 -27.94 -2.09 -21.40
N ILE A 142 -28.12 -0.96 -20.69
CA ILE A 142 -29.38 -0.26 -20.67
C ILE A 142 -29.53 0.34 -22.06
N MET A 143 -30.28 -0.34 -22.91
CA MET A 143 -30.66 0.16 -24.23
C MET A 143 -31.31 1.53 -24.05
N HIS A 144 -30.82 2.53 -24.80
CA HIS A 144 -31.34 3.88 -24.69
C HIS A 144 -32.82 3.90 -25.05
N PHE A 145 -33.64 4.67 -24.33
CA PHE A 145 -35.10 4.67 -24.51
C PHE A 145 -35.53 4.96 -25.97
N ALA A 146 -34.77 5.81 -26.67
CA ALA A 146 -35.00 6.07 -28.09
C ALA A 146 -34.87 4.80 -28.96
N ASP A 147 -33.90 3.94 -28.66
CA ASP A 147 -33.67 2.69 -29.38
C ASP A 147 -34.78 1.68 -29.06
N GLN A 148 -35.28 1.67 -27.82
CA GLN A 148 -36.43 0.84 -27.43
C GLN A 148 -37.69 1.23 -28.21
N LEU A 149 -37.97 2.53 -28.35
CA LEU A 149 -39.11 3.01 -29.16
C LEU A 149 -38.94 2.70 -30.65
N ALA A 150 -37.72 2.80 -31.17
CA ALA A 150 -37.43 2.45 -32.56
C ALA A 150 -37.69 0.96 -32.83
N ILE A 151 -37.25 0.07 -31.93
CA ILE A 151 -37.50 -1.37 -32.01
C ILE A 151 -39.00 -1.66 -31.91
N GLN A 152 -39.71 -1.07 -30.95
CA GLN A 152 -41.15 -1.26 -30.81
C GLN A 152 -41.91 -0.83 -32.07
N ARG A 153 -41.56 0.33 -32.65
CA ARG A 153 -42.20 0.82 -33.88
C ARG A 153 -41.99 -0.13 -35.06
N ASN A 154 -40.83 -0.79 -35.14
CA ASN A 154 -40.52 -1.76 -36.18
C ASN A 154 -41.22 -3.12 -35.98
N LEU A 155 -41.63 -3.47 -34.75
CA LEU A 155 -42.34 -4.71 -34.43
C LEU A 155 -43.87 -4.60 -34.64
N VAL A 156 -44.45 -3.42 -34.49
CA VAL A 156 -45.89 -3.16 -34.70
C VAL A 156 -46.40 -3.66 -36.07
N PRO A 157 -45.74 -3.38 -37.22
CA PRO A 157 -46.24 -3.83 -38.51
C PRO A 157 -46.15 -5.36 -38.70
N LEU A 158 -45.22 -6.05 -38.02
CA LEU A 158 -45.07 -7.51 -38.10
C LEU A 158 -46.19 -8.26 -37.36
N LEU A 159 -46.72 -7.67 -36.29
CA LEU A 159 -47.86 -8.23 -35.56
C LEU A 159 -49.21 -7.96 -36.24
N ALA A 160 -49.30 -6.92 -37.06
CA ALA A 160 -50.50 -6.62 -37.84
C ALA A 160 -50.66 -7.48 -39.11
N SER A 161 -49.61 -8.21 -39.50
CA SER A 161 -49.58 -9.11 -40.66
C SER A 161 -49.65 -10.61 -40.30
N ALA A 162 -49.88 -10.94 -39.03
CA ALA A 162 -50.10 -12.30 -38.53
C ALA A 162 -51.56 -12.48 -38.12
#